data_AF-A0A7J8Q5N0-F1
#
_entry.id   AF-A0A7J8Q5N0-F1
#
_cell.length_a   1.000
_cell.length_b   1.000
_cell.length_c   1.000
_cell.angle_alpha   90.00
_cell.angle_beta   90.00
_cell.angle_gamma   90.00
#
_symmetry.space_group_name_H-M   'P 1'
#
loop_
_entity.id
_entity.type
_entity.pdbx_description
1 polymer ?
#
loop_
_entity_poly.entity_id
_entity_poly.type
_entity_poly.pdbx_seq_one_letter_code
_entity_poly.pdbx_strand_id
1 'polypeptide(L)'
;MTKTTVILLFFFLSILSSATAEIKTLTIKSDSRPMILFEKFGFTHTGHVTISVSSVSVSSSSNAPNPSPSLLGFFLLSEESLLQVLLEIQQNSHFCVLNSRYIQHLFTFSELSPPPLSRLNRSYPVSSPNEYSLFFSNCAPETRVSMDVITEIYNLDRDGSKDYLSAGQKQLPSLYTVFSVLYLFFLAYWVYVCYTNRRCVHRIHLLMSGLLLFKALNLICAAEDKHYVKVTGTPHGWDVLFYIFQFIRVVLLFTVIVLIGTGWSFLKPFLQEREKKVLMIVIPLQVLANIASVVIGETGPFIKDWATWNQVFLLVDIICCCAIIFPIVWSIRSLRETSKTDGKAARNLAKLTLFRQFYIVVIGYLYFTRIVVFALRTIAAY
;
A
#
# COMPACT_ATOMS: atom_id res chain seq x y z
N MET A 1 13.40 -20.85 19.58
CA MET A 1 12.13 -20.40 18.97
C MET A 1 11.04 -21.29 19.51
N THR A 2 10.09 -20.75 20.25
CA THR A 2 9.08 -21.51 20.99
C THR A 2 7.98 -21.99 20.06
N LYS A 3 7.37 -23.16 20.34
CA LYS A 3 6.23 -23.70 19.58
C LYS A 3 5.11 -22.67 19.39
N THR A 4 4.96 -21.75 20.33
CA THR A 4 4.03 -20.61 20.29
C THR A 4 4.26 -19.68 19.10
N THR A 5 5.50 -19.43 18.67
CA THR A 5 5.80 -18.56 17.52
C THR A 5 5.43 -19.21 16.19
N VAL A 6 5.57 -20.54 16.08
CA VAL A 6 5.19 -21.31 14.88
C VAL A 6 3.67 -21.43 14.76
N ILE A 7 2.98 -21.62 15.88
CA ILE A 7 1.51 -21.67 15.93
C ILE A 7 0.92 -20.30 15.58
N LEU A 8 1.50 -19.20 16.07
CA LEU A 8 1.07 -17.86 15.68
C LEU A 8 1.26 -17.62 14.18
N LEU A 9 2.38 -18.04 13.60
CA LEU A 9 2.67 -17.91 12.16
C LEU A 9 1.68 -18.71 11.31
N PHE A 10 1.34 -19.94 11.71
CA PHE A 10 0.35 -20.76 11.02
C PHE A 10 -1.07 -20.19 11.16
N PHE A 11 -1.45 -19.73 12.34
CA PHE A 11 -2.73 -19.05 12.54
C PHE A 11 -2.82 -17.75 11.71
N PHE A 12 -1.69 -17.07 11.51
CA PHE A 12 -1.59 -15.88 10.67
C PHE A 12 -1.72 -16.19 9.17
N LEU A 13 -1.11 -17.28 8.70
CA LEU A 13 -1.25 -17.79 7.33
C LEU A 13 -2.69 -18.23 7.02
N SER A 14 -3.42 -18.74 8.02
CA SER A 14 -4.83 -19.11 7.89
C SER A 14 -5.80 -17.91 7.84
N ILE A 15 -5.33 -16.70 8.19
CA ILE A 15 -6.10 -15.45 8.08
C ILE A 15 -5.90 -14.78 6.71
N LEU A 16 -4.95 -15.26 5.89
CA LEU A 16 -4.92 -14.95 4.44
C LEU A 16 -6.06 -15.72 3.76
N SER A 17 -7.28 -15.28 4.04
CA SER A 17 -8.49 -15.67 3.34
C SER A 17 -8.33 -15.39 1.85
N SER A 18 -8.75 -16.36 1.05
CA SER A 18 -8.79 -16.40 -0.40
C SER A 18 -8.92 -15.01 -1.05
N ALA A 19 -7.83 -14.52 -1.64
CA ALA A 19 -7.86 -13.36 -2.54
C ALA A 19 -8.70 -13.75 -3.76
N THR A 20 -9.89 -13.14 -3.88
CA THR A 20 -10.78 -13.35 -5.03
C THR A 20 -10.67 -12.11 -5.92
N ALA A 21 -10.08 -12.31 -7.10
CA ALA A 21 -10.25 -11.65 -8.40
C ALA A 21 -10.50 -10.12 -8.49
N GLU A 22 -9.92 -9.44 -9.47
CA GLU A 22 -10.12 -8.00 -9.75
C GLU A 22 -10.44 -7.82 -11.26
N ILE A 23 -11.21 -6.83 -11.68
CA ILE A 23 -12.67 -6.96 -11.92
C ILE A 23 -13.35 -7.03 -10.56
N LYS A 24 -13.69 -5.85 -10.04
CA LYS A 24 -14.28 -5.76 -8.71
C LYS A 24 -15.74 -6.12 -8.79
N THR A 25 -16.06 -7.29 -8.28
CA THR A 25 -17.42 -7.68 -7.89
C THR A 25 -17.67 -7.17 -6.48
N LEU A 26 -18.59 -6.21 -6.35
CA LEU A 26 -18.95 -5.60 -5.09
C LEU A 26 -20.45 -5.76 -4.85
N THR A 27 -20.80 -6.34 -3.72
CA THR A 27 -22.19 -6.44 -3.28
C THR A 27 -22.44 -5.41 -2.19
N ILE A 28 -23.28 -4.42 -2.50
CA ILE A 28 -23.77 -3.43 -1.56
C ILE A 28 -25.07 -3.93 -0.96
N LYS A 29 -25.19 -3.89 0.37
CA LYS A 29 -26.39 -4.29 1.10
C LYS A 29 -26.83 -3.19 2.06
N SER A 30 -28.04 -2.67 1.85
CA SER A 30 -28.72 -1.72 2.73
C SER A 30 -27.84 -0.53 3.12
N ASP A 31 -27.09 0.02 2.16
CA ASP A 31 -26.15 1.11 2.40
C ASP A 31 -26.87 2.46 2.27
N SER A 32 -26.69 3.34 3.27
CA SER A 32 -27.32 4.66 3.35
C SER A 32 -26.35 5.81 3.05
N ARG A 33 -25.13 5.53 2.58
CA ARG A 33 -24.15 6.58 2.31
C ARG A 33 -24.57 7.41 1.09
N PRO A 34 -24.41 8.75 1.14
CA PRO A 34 -24.75 9.64 0.02
C PRO A 34 -23.79 9.51 -1.15
N MET A 35 -22.59 8.98 -0.90
CA MET A 35 -21.57 8.76 -1.91
C MET A 35 -20.72 7.54 -1.53
N ILE A 36 -20.44 6.68 -2.50
CA ILE A 36 -19.61 5.49 -2.35
C ILE A 36 -18.54 5.53 -3.43
N LEU A 37 -17.26 5.58 -3.02
CA LEU A 37 -16.12 5.47 -3.92
C LEU A 37 -15.91 4.01 -4.28
N PHE A 38 -15.89 3.72 -5.58
CA PHE A 38 -15.59 2.40 -6.09
C PHE A 38 -14.10 2.24 -6.38
N GLU A 39 -13.59 2.96 -7.38
CA GLU A 39 -12.23 2.76 -7.85
C GLU A 39 -11.60 4.07 -8.25
N LYS A 40 -10.28 4.18 -8.07
CA LYS A 40 -9.47 5.27 -8.62
C LYS A 40 -8.62 4.69 -9.75
N PHE A 41 -8.68 5.29 -10.93
CA PHE A 41 -7.99 4.80 -12.11
C PHE A 41 -7.47 5.93 -13.00
N GLY A 42 -6.24 5.81 -13.47
CA GLY A 42 -5.60 6.73 -14.41
C GLY A 42 -5.93 6.34 -15.84
N PHE A 43 -6.75 7.14 -16.50
CA PHE A 43 -7.15 6.93 -17.89
C PHE A 43 -6.17 7.56 -18.86
N THR A 44 -6.02 6.92 -20.00
CA THR A 44 -5.40 7.47 -21.21
C THR A 44 -6.50 7.89 -22.19
N HIS A 45 -6.14 8.41 -23.36
CA HIS A 45 -7.10 8.79 -24.40
C HIS A 45 -7.93 7.61 -24.95
N THR A 46 -7.54 6.37 -24.66
CA THR A 46 -8.24 5.14 -25.05
C THR A 46 -8.92 4.43 -23.86
N GLY A 47 -9.19 5.18 -22.79
CA GLY A 47 -9.80 4.67 -21.57
C GLY A 47 -11.23 4.17 -21.74
N HIS A 48 -11.58 3.09 -21.04
CA HIS A 48 -12.95 2.54 -21.03
C HIS A 48 -13.35 2.16 -19.61
N VAL A 49 -14.61 2.44 -19.28
CA VAL A 49 -15.25 2.05 -18.03
C VAL A 49 -16.50 1.26 -18.35
N THR A 50 -16.55 0.00 -17.92
CA THR A 50 -17.73 -0.86 -18.06
C THR A 50 -18.31 -1.12 -16.69
N ILE A 51 -19.60 -0.84 -16.53
CA ILE A 51 -20.32 -1.04 -15.28
C ILE A 51 -21.50 -1.95 -15.56
N SER A 52 -21.55 -3.06 -14.82
CA SER A 52 -22.66 -3.98 -14.80
C SER A 52 -23.29 -3.98 -13.41
N VAL A 53 -24.55 -3.56 -13.31
CA VAL A 53 -25.31 -3.54 -12.06
C VAL A 53 -26.45 -4.56 -12.17
N SER A 54 -26.69 -5.29 -11.10
CA SER A 54 -27.79 -6.25 -10.98
C SER A 54 -28.39 -6.27 -9.58
N SER A 55 -29.57 -6.86 -9.45
CA SER A 55 -30.25 -7.05 -8.16
C SER A 55 -30.51 -5.73 -7.42
N VAL A 56 -30.73 -4.63 -8.16
CA VAL A 56 -30.93 -3.30 -7.57
C VAL A 56 -32.24 -3.26 -6.80
N SER A 57 -32.14 -2.90 -5.52
CA SER A 57 -33.27 -2.61 -4.65
C SER A 57 -33.00 -1.33 -3.86
N VAL A 58 -34.03 -0.50 -3.76
CA VAL A 58 -33.99 0.75 -3.01
C VAL A 58 -35.11 0.68 -1.98
N SER A 59 -34.76 0.89 -0.71
CA SER A 59 -35.71 0.91 0.40
C SER A 59 -35.69 2.28 1.05
N SER A 60 -36.87 2.87 1.29
CA SER A 60 -37.03 4.10 2.07
C SER A 60 -37.41 3.77 3.51
N SER A 61 -37.21 4.73 4.42
CA SER A 61 -37.86 4.70 5.74
C SER A 61 -39.39 4.66 5.53
N SER A 62 -40.10 3.95 6.41
CA SER A 62 -41.49 3.48 6.24
C SER A 62 -42.57 4.55 5.94
N ASN A 63 -42.22 5.84 5.95
CA ASN A 63 -43.14 6.95 5.74
C ASN A 63 -42.80 7.83 4.51
N ALA A 64 -41.75 7.52 3.75
CA ALA A 64 -41.32 8.31 2.59
C ALA A 64 -41.67 7.63 1.25
N PRO A 65 -42.18 8.39 0.26
CA PRO A 65 -42.42 7.85 -1.09
C PRO A 65 -41.12 7.33 -1.70
N ASN A 66 -41.25 6.34 -2.60
CA ASN A 66 -40.08 5.80 -3.31
C ASN A 66 -39.31 6.95 -3.99
N PRO A 67 -37.98 7.01 -3.82
CA PRO A 67 -37.17 8.09 -4.38
C PRO A 67 -37.22 8.06 -5.90
N SER A 68 -37.10 9.23 -6.54
CA SER A 68 -37.01 9.28 -7.99
C SER A 68 -35.71 8.58 -8.45
N PRO A 69 -35.78 7.67 -9.44
CA PRO A 69 -34.61 6.94 -9.92
C PRO A 69 -33.49 7.83 -10.51
N SER A 70 -33.78 9.10 -10.82
CA SER A 70 -32.81 10.08 -11.29
C SER A 70 -31.87 10.60 -10.20
N LEU A 71 -32.19 10.42 -8.92
CA LEU A 71 -31.36 10.86 -7.78
C LEU A 71 -30.28 9.85 -7.38
N LEU A 72 -30.23 8.70 -8.08
CA LEU A 72 -29.32 7.60 -7.82
C LEU A 72 -28.56 7.31 -9.11
N GLY A 73 -27.23 7.24 -9.04
CA GLY A 73 -26.45 7.06 -10.26
C GLY A 73 -24.95 6.94 -10.07
N PHE A 74 -24.29 6.60 -11.16
CA PHE A 74 -22.83 6.47 -11.25
C PHE A 74 -22.25 7.62 -12.05
N PHE A 75 -21.09 8.11 -11.62
CA PHE A 75 -20.34 9.17 -12.27
C PHE A 75 -18.83 9.00 -12.07
N LEU A 76 -18.06 9.58 -12.98
CA LEU A 76 -16.62 9.75 -12.83
C LEU A 76 -16.33 11.18 -12.37
N LEU A 77 -15.37 11.30 -11.45
CA LEU A 77 -14.88 12.58 -10.96
C LEU A 77 -13.36 12.60 -11.09
N SER A 78 -12.81 13.61 -11.76
CA SER A 78 -11.36 13.81 -11.80
C SER A 78 -10.88 14.39 -10.48
N GLU A 79 -9.61 14.11 -10.13
CA GLU A 79 -8.98 14.66 -8.92
C GLU A 79 -8.96 16.20 -8.92
N GLU A 80 -8.72 16.81 -10.10
CA GLU A 80 -8.73 18.27 -10.27
C GLU A 80 -10.10 18.92 -10.00
N SER A 81 -11.19 18.19 -10.25
CA SER A 81 -12.57 18.68 -10.09
C SER A 81 -13.16 18.37 -8.72
N LEU A 82 -12.47 17.55 -7.92
CA LEU A 82 -12.94 17.09 -6.63
C LEU A 82 -13.15 18.26 -5.65
N LEU A 83 -12.23 19.23 -5.65
CA LEU A 83 -12.32 20.39 -4.76
C LEU A 83 -13.56 21.24 -5.05
N GLN A 84 -13.87 21.49 -6.33
CA GLN A 84 -15.00 22.30 -6.77
C GLN A 84 -16.32 21.61 -6.39
N VAL A 85 -16.43 20.30 -6.59
CA VAL A 85 -17.61 19.53 -6.19
C VAL A 85 -17.79 19.53 -4.66
N LEU A 86 -16.69 19.40 -3.89
CA LEU A 86 -16.76 19.50 -2.43
C LEU A 86 -17.24 20.89 -1.97
N LEU A 87 -16.80 21.96 -2.64
CA LEU A 87 -17.28 23.32 -2.37
C LEU A 87 -18.77 23.49 -2.69
N GLU A 88 -19.27 22.92 -3.80
CA GLU A 88 -20.70 22.94 -4.14
C GLU A 88 -21.55 22.23 -3.07
N ILE A 89 -21.08 21.07 -2.61
CA ILE A 89 -21.74 20.29 -1.53
C ILE A 89 -21.71 21.08 -0.20
N GLN A 90 -20.60 21.73 0.12
CA GLN A 90 -20.47 22.49 1.36
C GLN A 90 -21.34 23.76 1.34
N GLN A 91 -21.51 24.40 0.18
CA GLN A 91 -22.34 25.59 0.02
C GLN A 91 -23.84 25.27 0.05
N ASN A 92 -24.25 24.08 -0.40
CA ASN A 92 -25.65 23.68 -0.45
C ASN A 92 -25.85 22.24 0.03
N SER A 93 -26.42 22.09 1.24
CA SER A 93 -26.69 20.80 1.88
C SER A 93 -27.71 19.90 1.14
N HIS A 94 -28.52 20.48 0.25
CA HIS A 94 -29.50 19.74 -0.57
C HIS A 94 -29.03 19.53 -2.03
N PHE A 95 -27.77 19.86 -2.33
CA PHE A 95 -27.21 19.68 -3.67
C PHE A 95 -27.02 18.19 -4.00
N CYS A 96 -27.53 17.78 -5.15
CA CYS A 96 -27.24 16.47 -5.71
C CYS A 96 -26.03 16.55 -6.64
N VAL A 97 -24.97 15.80 -6.30
CA VAL A 97 -23.72 15.76 -7.08
C VAL A 97 -23.93 15.33 -8.53
N LEU A 98 -24.98 14.54 -8.83
CA LEU A 98 -25.33 14.12 -10.18
C LEU A 98 -25.71 15.29 -11.11
N ASN A 99 -26.03 16.46 -10.55
CA ASN A 99 -26.34 17.68 -11.31
C ASN A 99 -25.13 18.60 -11.50
N SER A 100 -23.97 18.28 -10.92
CA SER A 100 -22.77 19.10 -11.04
C SER A 100 -22.26 19.11 -12.49
N ARG A 101 -21.72 20.24 -12.94
CA ARG A 101 -21.09 20.36 -14.27
C ARG A 101 -19.66 19.82 -14.30
N TYR A 102 -19.08 19.56 -13.14
CA TYR A 102 -17.70 19.09 -12.98
C TYR A 102 -17.57 17.56 -12.96
N ILE A 103 -18.69 16.84 -13.04
CA ILE A 103 -18.70 15.38 -13.10
C ILE A 103 -18.87 14.89 -14.54
N GLN A 104 -18.31 13.73 -14.83
CA GLN A 104 -18.66 12.97 -16.03
C GLN A 104 -19.74 11.96 -15.66
N HIS A 105 -20.99 12.31 -15.96
CA HIS A 105 -22.15 11.46 -15.71
C HIS A 105 -22.09 10.17 -16.55
N LEU A 106 -22.34 9.01 -15.92
CA LEU A 106 -22.41 7.72 -16.61
C LEU A 106 -23.86 7.30 -16.85
N PHE A 107 -24.59 6.98 -15.78
CA PHE A 107 -26.01 6.65 -15.83
C PHE A 107 -26.70 6.86 -14.49
N THR A 108 -28.02 6.99 -14.53
CA THR A 108 -28.89 6.96 -13.35
C THR A 108 -29.73 5.69 -13.29
N PHE A 109 -30.36 5.44 -12.15
CA PHE A 109 -31.28 4.30 -12.00
C PHE A 109 -32.54 4.41 -12.86
N SER A 110 -32.81 5.57 -13.48
CA SER A 110 -33.89 5.72 -14.46
C SER A 110 -33.67 4.90 -15.73
N GLU A 111 -32.41 4.54 -16.03
CA GLU A 111 -32.02 3.78 -17.21
C GLU A 111 -31.94 2.26 -16.96
N LEU A 112 -32.27 1.80 -15.74
CA LEU A 112 -32.30 0.38 -15.41
C LEU A 112 -33.43 -0.33 -16.15
N SER A 113 -33.23 -1.62 -16.46
CA SER A 113 -34.31 -2.46 -16.97
C SER A 113 -35.49 -2.48 -16.00
N PRO A 114 -36.75 -2.53 -16.47
CA PRO A 114 -37.91 -2.57 -15.58
C PRO A 114 -37.84 -3.77 -14.62
N PRO A 115 -38.48 -3.67 -13.44
CA PRO A 115 -38.58 -4.77 -12.49
C PRO A 115 -39.15 -6.03 -13.18
N PRO A 116 -38.72 -7.25 -12.82
CA PRO A 116 -38.02 -7.62 -11.58
C PRO A 116 -36.49 -7.69 -11.69
N LEU A 117 -35.90 -7.52 -12.87
CA LEU A 117 -34.47 -7.78 -13.08
C LEU A 117 -33.58 -6.61 -12.63
N SER A 118 -34.04 -5.36 -12.84
CA SER A 118 -33.34 -4.11 -12.47
C SER A 118 -31.82 -4.17 -12.73
N ARG A 119 -31.44 -4.43 -13.98
CA ARG A 119 -30.05 -4.57 -14.43
C ARG A 119 -29.68 -3.53 -15.47
N LEU A 120 -28.39 -3.24 -15.55
CA LEU A 120 -27.78 -2.47 -16.63
C LEU A 120 -26.35 -2.97 -16.84
N ASN A 121 -25.94 -3.15 -18.10
CA ASN A 121 -24.54 -3.35 -18.46
C ASN A 121 -24.22 -2.36 -19.58
N ARG A 122 -23.35 -1.39 -19.30
CA ARG A 122 -22.93 -0.40 -20.30
C ARG A 122 -21.45 -0.06 -20.16
N SER A 123 -20.80 0.14 -21.31
CA SER A 123 -19.43 0.63 -21.43
C SER A 123 -19.43 2.09 -21.86
N TYR A 124 -18.55 2.88 -21.26
CA TYR A 124 -18.39 4.31 -21.50
C TYR A 124 -16.93 4.60 -21.88
N PRO A 125 -16.68 5.24 -23.04
CA PRO A 125 -15.34 5.68 -23.39
C PRO A 125 -14.95 6.93 -22.57
N VAL A 126 -13.69 6.97 -22.13
CA VAL A 126 -13.07 8.10 -21.43
C VAL A 126 -11.94 8.64 -22.30
N SER A 127 -12.18 9.77 -22.97
CA SER A 127 -11.23 10.35 -23.92
C SER A 127 -10.23 11.30 -23.29
N SER A 128 -10.56 11.91 -22.16
CA SER A 128 -9.69 12.86 -21.45
C SER A 128 -8.72 12.10 -20.53
N PRO A 129 -7.39 12.19 -20.77
CA PRO A 129 -6.42 11.53 -19.92
C PRO A 129 -6.32 12.27 -18.57
N ASN A 130 -6.75 11.62 -17.49
CA ASN A 130 -6.55 12.09 -16.12
C ASN A 130 -6.76 10.91 -15.14
N GLU A 131 -6.51 11.14 -13.85
CA GLU A 131 -6.92 10.21 -12.80
C GLU A 131 -8.36 10.49 -12.37
N TYR A 132 -9.23 9.50 -12.55
CA TYR A 132 -10.65 9.59 -12.22
C TYR A 132 -11.00 8.60 -11.12
N SER A 133 -11.94 9.02 -10.30
CA SER A 133 -12.58 8.20 -9.28
C SER A 133 -14.00 7.86 -9.73
N LEU A 134 -14.34 6.57 -9.75
CA LEU A 134 -15.68 6.09 -10.00
C LEU A 134 -16.49 6.13 -8.71
N PHE A 135 -17.59 6.86 -8.74
CA PHE A 135 -18.48 7.02 -7.60
C PHE A 135 -19.89 6.56 -7.93
N PHE A 136 -20.57 6.04 -6.91
CA PHE A 136 -22.02 6.00 -6.85
C PHE A 136 -22.50 7.11 -5.92
N SER A 137 -23.54 7.84 -6.32
CA SER A 137 -24.22 8.79 -5.44
C SER A 137 -25.65 8.35 -5.14
N ASN A 138 -26.01 8.54 -3.88
CA ASN A 138 -27.37 8.51 -3.40
C ASN A 138 -27.78 9.93 -2.92
N CYS A 139 -28.46 10.68 -3.79
CA CYS A 139 -28.98 12.00 -3.46
C CYS A 139 -30.37 11.97 -2.78
N ALA A 140 -30.93 10.79 -2.53
CA ALA A 140 -32.23 10.65 -1.89
C ALA A 140 -32.06 10.43 -0.37
N PRO A 141 -32.45 11.41 0.48
CA PRO A 141 -32.29 11.28 1.93
C PRO A 141 -33.09 10.11 2.49
N GLU A 142 -32.57 9.48 3.55
CA GLU A 142 -33.20 8.35 4.26
C GLU A 142 -33.46 7.08 3.42
N THR A 143 -32.75 6.94 2.29
CA THR A 143 -32.86 5.75 1.45
C THR A 143 -31.66 4.81 1.66
N ARG A 144 -31.92 3.51 1.53
CA ARG A 144 -30.90 2.46 1.57
C ARG A 144 -30.91 1.68 0.28
N VAL A 145 -29.73 1.54 -0.33
CA VAL A 145 -29.55 0.87 -1.62
C VAL A 145 -28.89 -0.48 -1.39
N SER A 146 -29.38 -1.51 -2.08
CA SER A 146 -28.68 -2.79 -2.23
C SER A 146 -28.55 -3.14 -3.70
N MET A 147 -27.35 -3.53 -4.13
CA MET A 147 -27.07 -3.89 -5.52
C MET A 147 -25.79 -4.70 -5.62
N ASP A 148 -25.71 -5.54 -6.64
CA ASP A 148 -24.49 -6.22 -7.08
C ASP A 148 -23.88 -5.45 -8.24
N VAL A 149 -22.64 -5.01 -8.09
CA VAL A 149 -21.93 -4.17 -9.06
C VAL A 149 -20.66 -4.88 -9.51
N ILE A 150 -20.45 -4.90 -10.82
CA ILE A 150 -19.22 -5.38 -11.46
C ILE A 150 -18.65 -4.23 -12.26
N THR A 151 -17.42 -3.85 -11.94
CA THR A 151 -16.68 -2.78 -12.62
C THR A 151 -15.49 -3.37 -13.39
N GLU A 152 -15.40 -3.05 -14.67
CA GLU A 152 -14.23 -3.32 -15.50
C GLU A 152 -13.69 -2.00 -16.03
N ILE A 153 -12.51 -1.61 -15.58
CA ILE A 153 -11.84 -0.38 -15.99
C ILE A 153 -10.50 -0.73 -16.65
N TYR A 154 -10.26 -0.20 -17.85
CA TYR A 154 -9.04 -0.49 -18.60
C TYR A 154 -8.69 0.61 -19.59
N ASN A 155 -7.43 0.66 -19.99
CA ASN A 155 -6.94 1.41 -21.14
C ASN A 155 -6.72 0.45 -22.31
N LEU A 156 -6.76 0.94 -23.56
CA LEU A 156 -6.34 0.13 -24.71
C LEU A 156 -4.89 0.40 -25.05
N ASP A 157 -4.10 -0.65 -25.20
CA ASP A 157 -2.75 -0.60 -25.76
C ASP A 157 -2.79 -0.40 -27.28
N ARG A 158 -1.64 -0.10 -27.90
CA ARG A 158 -1.54 0.20 -29.35
C ARG A 158 -1.97 -0.96 -30.25
N ASP A 159 -1.92 -2.17 -29.73
CA ASP A 159 -2.33 -3.41 -30.38
C ASP A 159 -3.83 -3.73 -30.16
N GLY A 160 -4.55 -2.88 -29.41
CA GLY A 160 -5.95 -3.10 -29.06
C GLY A 160 -6.15 -4.03 -27.86
N SER A 161 -5.07 -4.47 -27.20
CA SER A 161 -5.19 -5.26 -25.96
C SER A 161 -5.64 -4.38 -24.79
N LYS A 162 -6.32 -4.99 -23.81
CA LYS A 162 -6.76 -4.30 -22.60
C LYS A 162 -5.61 -4.25 -21.59
N ASP A 163 -5.33 -3.06 -21.09
CA ASP A 163 -4.39 -2.78 -20.01
C ASP A 163 -5.21 -2.35 -18.78
N TYR A 164 -5.33 -3.25 -17.82
CA TYR A 164 -6.07 -3.01 -16.59
C TYR A 164 -5.24 -2.27 -15.52
N LEU A 165 -4.00 -1.87 -15.83
CA LEU A 165 -3.24 -0.97 -14.96
C LEU A 165 -3.58 0.50 -15.25
N SER A 166 -3.70 1.27 -14.18
CA SER A 166 -3.75 2.73 -14.23
C SER A 166 -2.54 3.28 -15.01
N ALA A 167 -2.72 4.38 -15.73
CA ALA A 167 -1.69 4.99 -16.57
C ALA A 167 -0.35 5.20 -15.82
N GLY A 168 -0.39 5.64 -14.56
CA GLY A 168 0.80 5.83 -13.72
C GLY A 168 1.46 4.53 -13.24
N GLN A 169 0.78 3.39 -13.35
CA GLN A 169 1.23 2.08 -12.90
C GLN A 169 1.77 1.19 -14.04
N LYS A 170 1.51 1.56 -15.29
CA LYS A 170 1.84 0.78 -16.49
C LYS A 170 3.31 0.33 -16.57
N GLN A 171 4.24 1.16 -16.10
CA GLN A 171 5.68 0.87 -16.14
C GLN A 171 6.17 0.03 -14.95
N LEU A 172 5.35 -0.14 -13.90
CA LEU A 172 5.75 -0.83 -12.66
C LEU A 172 6.23 -2.26 -12.87
N PRO A 173 5.57 -3.12 -13.68
CA PRO A 173 6.05 -4.49 -13.90
C PRO A 173 7.50 -4.50 -14.40
N SER A 174 7.79 -3.70 -15.42
CA SER A 174 9.14 -3.60 -16.00
C SER A 174 10.15 -3.03 -15.00
N LEU A 175 9.80 -1.98 -14.27
CA LEU A 175 10.67 -1.40 -13.24
C LEU A 175 10.99 -2.42 -12.14
N TYR A 176 9.99 -3.18 -11.66
CA TYR A 176 10.20 -4.21 -10.66
C TYR A 176 11.09 -5.35 -11.17
N THR A 177 10.93 -5.78 -12.42
CA THR A 177 11.82 -6.76 -13.05
C THR A 177 13.26 -6.25 -13.12
N VAL A 178 13.48 -5.02 -13.60
CA VAL A 178 14.82 -4.42 -13.70
C VAL A 178 15.47 -4.31 -12.31
N PHE A 179 14.76 -3.78 -11.32
CA PHE A 179 15.29 -3.68 -9.97
C PHE A 179 15.54 -5.06 -9.34
N SER A 180 14.70 -6.06 -9.60
CA SER A 180 14.93 -7.42 -9.12
C SER A 180 16.26 -7.98 -9.63
N VAL A 181 16.51 -7.85 -10.94
CA VAL A 181 17.77 -8.28 -11.57
C VAL A 181 18.96 -7.54 -10.95
N LEU A 182 18.87 -6.22 -10.74
CA LEU A 182 19.92 -5.45 -10.07
C LEU A 182 20.18 -5.95 -8.63
N TYR A 183 19.14 -6.27 -7.87
CA TYR A 183 19.28 -6.82 -6.52
C TYR A 183 19.88 -8.23 -6.52
N LEU A 184 19.60 -9.06 -7.52
CA LEU A 184 20.27 -10.36 -7.70
C LEU A 184 21.75 -10.19 -8.02
N PHE A 185 22.13 -9.20 -8.84
CA PHE A 185 23.54 -8.88 -9.06
C PHE A 185 24.22 -8.39 -7.77
N PHE A 186 23.56 -7.53 -6.99
CA PHE A 186 24.10 -7.12 -5.69
C PHE A 186 24.23 -8.29 -4.72
N LEU A 187 23.28 -9.23 -4.72
CA LEU A 187 23.38 -10.45 -3.92
C LEU A 187 24.57 -11.30 -4.34
N ALA A 188 24.74 -11.56 -5.65
CA ALA A 188 25.85 -12.33 -6.17
C ALA A 188 27.20 -11.69 -5.83
N TYR A 189 27.33 -10.38 -6.05
CA TYR A 189 28.52 -9.61 -5.69
C TYR A 189 28.79 -9.66 -4.18
N TRP A 190 27.77 -9.48 -3.35
CA TRP A 190 27.89 -9.53 -1.90
C TRP A 190 28.33 -10.90 -1.40
N VAL A 191 27.74 -11.97 -1.95
CA VAL A 191 28.13 -13.35 -1.64
C VAL A 191 29.56 -13.62 -2.08
N TYR A 192 29.98 -13.14 -3.25
CA TYR A 192 31.37 -13.25 -3.72
C TYR A 192 32.36 -12.54 -2.76
N VAL A 193 32.03 -11.33 -2.31
CA VAL A 193 32.85 -10.59 -1.34
C VAL A 193 32.93 -11.33 -0.01
N CYS A 194 31.81 -11.86 0.49
CA CYS A 194 31.77 -12.66 1.71
C CYS A 194 32.58 -13.96 1.57
N TYR A 195 32.49 -14.62 0.41
CA TYR A 195 33.23 -15.85 0.13
C TYR A 195 34.75 -15.60 0.10
N THR A 196 35.18 -14.52 -0.54
CA THR A 196 36.60 -14.15 -0.63
C THR A 196 37.16 -13.76 0.75
N ASN A 197 36.35 -13.09 1.58
CA ASN A 197 36.74 -12.59 2.89
C ASN A 197 36.20 -13.43 4.07
N ARG A 198 36.07 -14.75 3.90
CA ARG A 198 35.46 -15.68 4.89
C ARG A 198 35.94 -15.52 6.34
N ARG A 199 37.20 -15.15 6.55
CA ARG A 199 37.79 -14.94 7.90
C ARG A 199 37.23 -13.70 8.62
N CYS A 200 36.64 -12.76 7.89
CA CYS A 200 36.06 -11.51 8.40
C CYS A 200 34.52 -11.50 8.32
N VAL A 201 33.90 -12.61 7.89
CA VAL A 201 32.44 -12.72 7.77
C VAL A 201 31.82 -12.95 9.14
N HIS A 202 31.04 -11.97 9.55
CA HIS A 202 30.19 -11.99 10.73
C HIS A 202 28.73 -12.35 10.40
N ARG A 203 27.95 -12.80 11.41
CA ARG A 203 26.53 -13.18 11.26
C ARG A 203 25.67 -12.09 10.61
N ILE A 204 26.04 -10.82 10.81
CA ILE A 204 25.36 -9.67 10.24
C ILE A 204 25.42 -9.63 8.70
N HIS A 205 26.51 -10.12 8.09
CA HIS A 205 26.65 -10.17 6.63
C HIS A 205 25.75 -11.26 6.02
N LEU A 206 25.50 -12.34 6.76
CA LEU A 206 24.54 -13.38 6.35
C LEU A 206 23.11 -12.84 6.41
N LEU A 207 22.76 -12.08 7.47
CA LEU A 207 21.46 -11.40 7.54
C LEU A 207 21.29 -10.39 6.41
N MET A 208 22.35 -9.64 6.06
CA MET A 208 22.34 -8.73 4.90
C MET A 208 22.14 -9.48 3.57
N SER A 209 22.77 -10.66 3.42
CA SER A 209 22.56 -11.52 2.25
C SER A 209 21.10 -11.97 2.15
N GLY A 210 20.50 -12.38 3.28
CA GLY A 210 19.07 -12.70 3.36
C GLY A 210 18.19 -11.50 2.99
N LEU A 211 18.51 -10.29 3.46
CA LEU A 211 17.78 -9.08 3.10
C LEU A 211 17.81 -8.82 1.58
N LEU A 212 18.96 -8.95 0.93
CA LEU A 212 19.08 -8.79 -0.52
C LEU A 212 18.27 -9.84 -1.28
N LEU A 213 18.31 -11.10 -0.84
CA LEU A 213 17.52 -12.19 -1.41
C LEU A 213 16.02 -11.92 -1.32
N PHE A 214 15.51 -11.64 -0.12
CA PHE A 214 14.07 -11.38 0.06
C PHE A 214 13.63 -10.07 -0.59
N LYS A 215 14.52 -9.09 -0.77
CA LYS A 215 14.25 -7.90 -1.58
C LYS A 215 14.08 -8.25 -3.05
N ALA A 216 14.94 -9.09 -3.62
CA ALA A 216 14.80 -9.55 -5.00
C ALA A 216 13.52 -10.37 -5.20
N LEU A 217 13.27 -11.38 -4.34
CA LEU A 217 12.07 -12.22 -4.41
C LEU A 217 10.77 -11.40 -4.29
N ASN A 218 10.73 -10.44 -3.37
CA ASN A 218 9.60 -9.53 -3.23
C ASN A 218 9.35 -8.72 -4.52
N LEU A 219 10.40 -8.25 -5.20
CA LEU A 219 10.27 -7.52 -6.46
C LEU A 219 9.84 -8.42 -7.62
N ILE A 220 10.27 -9.69 -7.66
CA ILE A 220 9.79 -10.66 -8.67
C ILE A 220 8.28 -10.86 -8.50
N CYS A 221 7.83 -11.16 -7.28
CA CYS A 221 6.40 -11.35 -7.03
C CYS A 221 5.59 -10.08 -7.33
N ALA A 222 6.14 -8.88 -7.04
CA ALA A 222 5.49 -7.62 -7.39
C ALA A 222 5.39 -7.40 -8.91
N ALA A 223 6.41 -7.81 -9.67
CA ALA A 223 6.42 -7.72 -11.12
C ALA A 223 5.39 -8.67 -11.73
N GLU A 224 5.39 -9.93 -11.28
CA GLU A 224 4.43 -10.95 -11.73
C GLU A 224 2.99 -10.53 -11.39
N ASP A 225 2.72 -10.16 -10.14
CA ASP A 225 1.39 -9.69 -9.71
C ASP A 225 0.87 -8.56 -10.61
N LYS A 226 1.68 -7.51 -10.82
CA LYS A 226 1.29 -6.40 -11.68
C LYS A 226 1.19 -6.77 -13.16
N HIS A 227 1.98 -7.72 -13.63
CA HIS A 227 1.88 -8.22 -15.00
C HIS A 227 0.60 -9.03 -15.22
N TYR A 228 0.23 -9.90 -14.29
CA TYR A 228 -1.03 -10.64 -14.34
C TYR A 228 -2.21 -9.69 -14.30
N VAL A 229 -2.26 -8.77 -13.33
CA VAL A 229 -3.33 -7.76 -13.26
C VAL A 229 -3.41 -6.96 -14.57
N LYS A 230 -2.27 -6.55 -15.15
CA LYS A 230 -2.24 -5.85 -16.44
C LYS A 230 -3.01 -6.59 -17.54
N VAL A 231 -2.83 -7.90 -17.64
CA VAL A 231 -3.33 -8.72 -18.77
C VAL A 231 -4.71 -9.29 -18.51
N THR A 232 -4.96 -9.78 -17.30
CA THR A 232 -6.20 -10.50 -16.95
C THR A 232 -7.20 -9.66 -16.19
N GLY A 233 -6.80 -8.50 -15.67
CA GLY A 233 -7.57 -7.69 -14.73
C GLY A 233 -7.50 -8.22 -13.30
N THR A 234 -7.35 -9.54 -13.11
CA THR A 234 -7.44 -10.21 -11.80
C THR A 234 -6.07 -10.60 -11.18
N PRO A 235 -5.87 -10.44 -9.86
CA PRO A 235 -4.75 -11.06 -9.16
C PRO A 235 -4.97 -12.58 -9.05
N HIS A 236 -3.92 -13.35 -9.30
CA HIS A 236 -3.94 -14.82 -9.38
C HIS A 236 -3.25 -15.50 -8.18
N GLY A 237 -3.18 -14.85 -7.02
CA GLY A 237 -2.52 -15.38 -5.83
C GLY A 237 -1.02 -15.03 -5.69
N TRP A 238 -0.45 -14.30 -6.65
CA TRP A 238 0.93 -13.78 -6.56
C TRP A 238 1.08 -12.69 -5.51
N ASP A 239 0.01 -11.95 -5.24
CA ASP A 239 -0.17 -11.00 -4.14
C ASP A 239 0.16 -11.64 -2.78
N VAL A 240 -0.26 -12.90 -2.55
CA VAL A 240 0.04 -13.63 -1.31
C VAL A 240 1.55 -13.80 -1.12
N LEU A 241 2.26 -14.25 -2.15
CA LEU A 241 3.73 -14.41 -2.10
C LEU A 241 4.43 -13.05 -1.98
N PHE A 242 3.92 -12.04 -2.69
CA PHE A 242 4.39 -10.67 -2.57
C PHE A 242 4.31 -10.19 -1.11
N TYR A 243 3.17 -10.40 -0.44
CA TYR A 243 2.96 -10.00 0.95
C TYR A 243 3.84 -10.79 1.94
N ILE A 244 3.99 -12.11 1.75
CA ILE A 244 4.87 -12.93 2.58
C ILE A 244 6.33 -12.44 2.47
N PHE A 245 6.83 -12.25 1.24
CA PHE A 245 8.19 -11.76 1.04
C PHE A 245 8.37 -10.32 1.48
N GLN A 246 7.35 -9.46 1.31
CA GLN A 246 7.35 -8.10 1.83
C GLN A 246 7.49 -8.11 3.34
N PHE A 247 6.71 -8.94 4.03
CA PHE A 247 6.76 -9.09 5.47
C PHE A 247 8.16 -9.49 5.94
N ILE A 248 8.70 -10.59 5.39
CA ILE A 248 10.04 -11.09 5.74
C ILE A 248 11.10 -10.02 5.46
N ARG A 249 11.04 -9.36 4.30
CA ARG A 249 11.96 -8.30 3.90
C ARG A 249 11.95 -7.14 4.90
N VAL A 250 10.78 -6.68 5.31
CA VAL A 250 10.69 -5.52 6.22
C VAL A 250 11.18 -5.87 7.62
N VAL A 251 10.80 -7.04 8.15
CA VAL A 251 11.31 -7.51 9.45
C VAL A 251 12.83 -7.67 9.41
N LEU A 252 13.38 -8.26 8.35
CA LEU A 252 14.84 -8.39 8.18
C LEU A 252 15.52 -7.02 8.07
N LEU A 253 14.96 -6.09 7.30
CA LEU A 253 15.53 -4.74 7.13
C LEU A 253 15.69 -4.05 8.48
N PHE A 254 14.62 -4.02 9.27
CA PHE A 254 14.66 -3.37 10.57
C PHE A 254 15.54 -4.11 11.58
N THR A 255 15.50 -5.45 11.57
CA THR A 255 16.40 -6.26 12.39
C THR A 255 17.87 -5.92 12.08
N VAL A 256 18.25 -5.87 10.80
CA VAL A 256 19.62 -5.51 10.38
C VAL A 256 19.96 -4.08 10.80
N ILE A 257 19.07 -3.11 10.59
CA ILE A 257 19.31 -1.70 10.99
C ILE A 257 19.58 -1.60 12.48
N VAL A 258 18.75 -2.21 13.33
CA VAL A 258 18.93 -2.12 14.78
C VAL A 258 20.15 -2.90 15.25
N LEU A 259 20.42 -4.09 14.69
CA LEU A 259 21.61 -4.88 15.03
C LEU A 259 22.91 -4.15 14.65
N ILE A 260 22.95 -3.49 13.49
CA ILE A 260 24.09 -2.63 13.16
C ILE A 260 24.12 -1.44 14.12
N GLY A 261 22.98 -0.80 14.39
CA GLY A 261 22.84 0.35 15.29
C GLY A 261 23.23 0.11 16.75
N THR A 262 23.17 -1.13 17.24
CA THR A 262 23.66 -1.51 18.57
C THR A 262 25.12 -1.97 18.54
N GLY A 263 25.72 -2.10 17.35
CA GLY A 263 27.08 -2.60 17.18
C GLY A 263 27.20 -4.12 17.36
N TRP A 264 26.09 -4.85 17.27
CA TRP A 264 26.07 -6.30 17.41
C TRP A 264 26.92 -6.96 16.33
N SER A 265 27.69 -7.97 16.73
CA SER A 265 28.62 -8.72 15.87
C SER A 265 29.85 -7.94 15.37
N PHE A 266 29.89 -6.60 15.44
CA PHE A 266 31.05 -5.77 15.05
C PHE A 266 31.84 -5.24 16.27
N LEU A 267 31.13 -4.85 17.34
CA LEU A 267 31.71 -4.22 18.54
C LEU A 267 31.50 -5.06 19.80
N LYS A 268 30.36 -5.76 19.92
CA LYS A 268 30.06 -6.65 21.04
C LYS A 268 29.44 -7.97 20.55
N PRO A 269 29.84 -9.13 21.13
CA PRO A 269 29.25 -10.43 20.78
C PRO A 269 27.81 -10.60 21.31
N PHE A 270 27.40 -9.79 22.30
CA PHE A 270 26.08 -9.88 22.94
C PHE A 270 25.39 -8.52 23.03
N LEU A 271 24.06 -8.51 22.82
CA LEU A 271 23.19 -7.36 23.04
C LEU A 271 22.94 -7.17 24.54
N GLN A 272 22.97 -5.93 25.02
CA GLN A 272 22.64 -5.60 26.41
C GLN A 272 21.13 -5.74 26.65
N GLU A 273 20.69 -6.02 27.88
CA GLU A 273 19.26 -6.24 28.19
C GLU A 273 18.37 -5.05 27.79
N ARG A 274 18.88 -3.82 27.91
CA ARG A 274 18.16 -2.60 27.49
C ARG A 274 17.94 -2.58 25.98
N GLU A 275 18.96 -2.91 25.20
CA GLU A 275 18.88 -2.99 23.72
C GLU A 275 17.93 -4.10 23.27
N LYS A 276 17.96 -5.24 23.96
CA LYS A 276 17.02 -6.35 23.74
C LYS A 276 15.58 -5.94 24.02
N LYS A 277 15.31 -5.18 25.09
CA LYS A 277 13.95 -4.68 25.40
C LYS A 277 13.43 -3.73 24.32
N VAL A 278 14.26 -2.83 23.80
CA VAL A 278 13.85 -1.94 22.70
C VAL A 278 13.57 -2.75 21.44
N LEU A 279 14.43 -3.70 21.08
CA LEU A 279 14.20 -4.63 19.97
C LEU A 279 12.89 -5.42 20.12
N MET A 280 12.60 -5.90 21.33
CA MET A 280 11.39 -6.66 21.65
C MET A 280 10.10 -5.83 21.50
N ILE A 281 10.16 -4.51 21.56
CA ILE A 281 9.00 -3.62 21.38
C ILE A 281 8.90 -3.13 19.93
N VAL A 282 10.02 -2.69 19.34
CA VAL A 282 10.03 -2.08 18.00
C VAL A 282 9.70 -3.09 16.90
N ILE A 283 10.23 -4.33 16.98
CA ILE A 283 9.98 -5.34 15.94
C ILE A 283 8.50 -5.73 15.86
N PRO A 284 7.79 -6.08 16.96
CA PRO A 284 6.37 -6.38 16.90
C PRO A 284 5.51 -5.20 16.45
N LEU A 285 5.85 -3.98 16.86
CA LEU A 285 5.13 -2.78 16.44
C LEU A 285 5.22 -2.57 14.92
N GLN A 286 6.40 -2.79 14.34
CA GLN A 286 6.60 -2.73 12.89
C GLN A 286 5.89 -3.86 12.15
N VAL A 287 5.88 -5.06 12.73
CA VAL A 287 5.10 -6.19 12.20
C VAL A 287 3.63 -5.79 12.10
N LEU A 288 3.06 -5.24 13.18
CA LEU A 288 1.66 -4.79 13.22
C LEU A 288 1.37 -3.67 12.21
N ALA A 289 2.27 -2.68 12.09
CA ALA A 289 2.12 -1.59 11.13
C ALA A 289 2.15 -2.09 9.68
N ASN A 290 3.04 -3.03 9.35
CA ASN A 290 3.08 -3.62 8.01
C ASN A 290 1.82 -4.44 7.71
N ILE A 291 1.34 -5.25 8.66
CA ILE A 291 0.10 -6.03 8.52
C ILE A 291 -1.07 -5.08 8.25
N ALA A 292 -1.21 -4.03 9.06
CA ALA A 292 -2.29 -3.08 8.92
C ALA A 292 -2.25 -2.37 7.56
N SER A 293 -1.05 -1.99 7.10
CA SER A 293 -0.87 -1.40 5.76
C SER A 293 -1.33 -2.34 4.63
N VAL A 294 -1.10 -3.66 4.74
CA VAL A 294 -1.57 -4.65 3.76
C VAL A 294 -3.08 -4.75 3.78
N VAL A 295 -3.69 -4.88 4.96
CA VAL A 295 -5.15 -5.01 5.11
C VAL A 295 -5.90 -3.81 4.52
N ILE A 296 -5.36 -2.59 4.66
CA ILE A 296 -5.97 -1.38 4.09
C ILE A 296 -5.80 -1.31 2.57
N GLY A 297 -4.67 -1.81 2.06
CA GLY A 297 -4.45 -1.93 0.63
C GLY A 297 -5.51 -2.82 -0.02
N GLU A 298 -5.80 -3.96 0.60
CA GLU A 298 -6.77 -4.96 0.12
C GLU A 298 -8.23 -4.53 0.31
N THR A 299 -8.55 -3.90 1.44
CA THR A 299 -9.94 -3.51 1.73
C THR A 299 -10.45 -2.34 0.87
N GLY A 300 -9.55 -1.62 0.19
CA GLY A 300 -9.88 -0.53 -0.73
C GLY A 300 -10.57 0.67 -0.06
N PRO A 301 -10.84 1.75 -0.81
CA PRO A 301 -11.43 2.99 -0.28
C PRO A 301 -12.91 2.86 0.11
N PHE A 302 -13.48 1.66 0.00
CA PHE A 302 -14.90 1.38 0.23
C PHE A 302 -15.29 1.40 1.71
N ILE A 303 -14.33 1.24 2.63
CA ILE A 303 -14.58 1.21 4.08
C ILE A 303 -14.61 2.65 4.64
N LYS A 304 -15.56 2.89 5.55
CA LYS A 304 -15.66 4.13 6.32
C LYS A 304 -14.32 4.42 7.03
N ASP A 305 -13.81 5.64 6.87
CA ASP A 305 -12.54 6.12 7.47
C ASP A 305 -11.23 5.54 6.88
N TRP A 306 -11.23 4.97 5.66
CA TRP A 306 -10.01 4.49 4.97
C TRP A 306 -8.87 5.52 4.94
N ALA A 307 -9.19 6.79 4.66
CA ALA A 307 -8.21 7.88 4.63
C ALA A 307 -7.60 8.16 6.02
N THR A 308 -8.44 8.17 7.07
CA THR A 308 -8.01 8.40 8.46
C THR A 308 -7.07 7.29 8.93
N TRP A 309 -7.41 6.04 8.63
CA TRP A 309 -6.58 4.88 8.96
C TRP A 309 -5.21 4.97 8.27
N ASN A 310 -5.14 5.29 6.98
CA ASN A 310 -3.87 5.50 6.27
C ASN A 310 -2.98 6.56 6.94
N GLN A 311 -3.57 7.67 7.40
CA GLN A 311 -2.82 8.72 8.11
C GLN A 311 -2.29 8.24 9.47
N VAL A 312 -3.10 7.48 10.22
CA VAL A 312 -2.70 6.92 11.52
C VAL A 312 -1.54 5.93 11.36
N PHE A 313 -1.55 5.05 10.36
CA PHE A 313 -0.45 4.10 10.16
C PHE A 313 0.84 4.78 9.73
N LEU A 314 0.73 5.84 8.94
CA LEU A 314 1.89 6.64 8.58
C LEU A 314 2.52 7.31 9.82
N LEU A 315 1.69 7.82 10.73
CA LEU A 315 2.15 8.37 11.99
C LEU A 315 2.88 7.32 12.84
N VAL A 316 2.31 6.10 12.93
CA VAL A 316 2.95 4.97 13.64
C VAL A 316 4.31 4.64 13.03
N ASP A 317 4.42 4.59 11.70
CA ASP A 317 5.67 4.32 11.01
C ASP A 317 6.74 5.39 11.28
N ILE A 318 6.35 6.68 11.32
CA ILE A 318 7.25 7.78 11.70
C ILE A 318 7.73 7.63 13.15
N ILE A 319 6.81 7.37 14.10
CA ILE A 319 7.15 7.18 15.51
C ILE A 319 8.11 5.99 15.67
N CYS A 320 7.86 4.89 14.98
CA CYS A 320 8.76 3.72 14.96
C CYS A 320 10.14 4.07 14.43
N CYS A 321 10.22 4.87 13.36
CA CYS A 321 11.50 5.31 12.80
C CYS A 321 12.28 6.19 13.78
N CYS A 322 11.61 7.09 14.49
CA CYS A 322 12.21 7.89 15.55
C CYS A 322 12.70 7.01 16.72
N ALA A 323 11.93 5.99 17.11
CA ALA A 323 12.30 5.07 18.19
C ALA A 323 13.59 4.28 17.90
N ILE A 324 13.87 3.96 16.63
CA ILE A 324 15.11 3.30 16.20
C ILE A 324 16.35 4.18 16.42
N ILE A 325 16.20 5.50 16.42
CA ILE A 325 17.32 6.44 16.60
C ILE A 325 17.86 6.36 18.04
N PHE A 326 16.99 6.09 19.02
CA PHE A 326 17.35 6.11 20.44
C PHE A 326 18.43 5.07 20.84
N PRO A 327 18.30 3.77 20.49
CA PRO A 327 19.39 2.80 20.69
C PRO A 327 20.71 3.20 20.06
N ILE A 328 20.67 3.88 18.90
CA ILE A 328 21.88 4.22 18.15
C ILE A 328 22.63 5.36 18.83
N VAL A 329 21.92 6.41 19.24
CA VAL A 329 22.51 7.53 20.01
C VAL A 329 23.12 7.01 21.30
N TRP A 330 22.44 6.09 21.98
CA TRP A 330 22.94 5.46 23.19
C TRP A 330 24.21 4.63 22.95
N SER A 331 24.23 3.81 21.88
CA SER A 331 25.39 3.01 21.50
C SER A 331 26.63 3.88 21.22
N ILE A 332 26.45 5.00 20.49
CA ILE A 332 27.53 5.97 20.22
C ILE A 332 28.07 6.58 21.52
N ARG A 333 27.19 6.97 22.46
CA ARG A 333 27.60 7.53 23.76
C ARG A 333 28.44 6.52 24.56
N SER A 334 27.97 5.27 24.66
CA SER A 334 28.69 4.19 25.36
C SER A 334 30.06 3.89 24.75
N LEU A 335 30.15 3.85 23.41
CA LEU A 335 31.42 3.63 22.71
C LEU A 335 32.39 4.80 22.90
N ARG A 336 31.89 6.04 22.91
CA ARG A 336 32.70 7.23 23.15
C ARG A 336 33.27 7.25 24.58
N GLU A 337 32.47 6.86 25.56
CA GLU A 337 32.92 6.75 26.96
C GLU A 337 33.98 5.67 27.12
N THR A 338 33.79 4.50 26.51
CA THR A 338 34.77 3.39 26.57
C THR A 338 36.08 3.73 25.87
N SER A 339 36.05 4.56 24.81
CA SER A 339 37.26 4.98 24.10
C SER A 339 38.16 5.94 24.90
N LYS A 340 37.61 6.65 25.89
CA LYS A 340 38.38 7.60 26.71
C LYS A 340 39.26 6.91 27.76
N THR A 341 38.96 5.65 28.09
CA THR A 341 39.62 4.89 29.14
C THR A 341 40.52 3.76 28.61
N ASP A 342 40.56 3.53 27.30
CA ASP A 342 41.28 2.42 26.68
C ASP A 342 42.58 2.87 26.00
N GLY A 343 43.71 2.22 26.32
CA GLY A 343 45.04 2.48 25.74
C GLY A 343 45.15 2.16 24.23
N LYS A 344 44.09 1.62 23.61
CA LYS A 344 43.94 1.38 22.16
C LYS A 344 42.99 2.37 21.47
N ALA A 345 42.92 3.61 21.96
CA ALA A 345 42.02 4.67 21.51
C ALA A 345 41.92 4.82 19.97
N ALA A 346 43.03 4.78 19.23
CA ALA A 346 43.04 5.00 17.76
C ALA A 346 42.24 3.95 16.97
N ARG A 347 42.29 2.66 17.37
CA ARG A 347 41.58 1.58 16.66
C ARG A 347 40.08 1.58 16.97
N ASN A 348 39.70 2.01 18.17
CA ASN A 348 38.29 2.21 18.54
C ASN A 348 37.72 3.47 17.87
N LEU A 349 38.51 4.54 17.73
CA LEU A 349 38.14 5.77 17.01
C LEU A 349 37.86 5.52 15.52
N ALA A 350 38.70 4.74 14.82
CA ALA A 350 38.48 4.41 13.40
C ALA A 350 37.19 3.59 13.16
N LYS A 351 36.87 2.66 14.08
CA LYS A 351 35.59 1.94 14.06
C LYS A 351 34.40 2.87 14.32
N LEU A 352 34.58 3.87 15.18
CA LEU A 352 33.56 4.85 15.54
C LEU A 352 33.26 5.83 14.39
N THR A 353 34.25 6.20 13.58
CA THR A 353 34.05 7.02 12.37
C THR A 353 33.28 6.27 11.28
N LEU A 354 33.60 4.99 11.05
CA LEU A 354 32.86 4.15 10.10
C LEU A 354 31.41 3.97 10.54
N PHE A 355 31.20 3.73 11.85
CA PHE A 355 29.88 3.63 12.45
C PHE A 355 29.06 4.91 12.29
N ARG A 356 29.69 6.08 12.49
CA ARG A 356 29.06 7.38 12.29
C ARG A 356 28.66 7.63 10.83
N GLN A 357 29.50 7.27 9.87
CA GLN A 357 29.18 7.40 8.44
C GLN A 357 28.02 6.50 8.04
N PHE A 358 28.07 5.22 8.43
CA PHE A 358 26.96 4.28 8.20
C PHE A 358 25.66 4.82 8.81
N TYR A 359 25.72 5.33 10.04
CA TYR A 359 24.58 5.92 10.73
C TYR A 359 23.95 7.09 9.97
N ILE A 360 24.76 8.04 9.48
CA ILE A 360 24.26 9.19 8.70
C ILE A 360 23.55 8.69 7.44
N VAL A 361 24.12 7.69 6.75
CA VAL A 361 23.51 7.09 5.55
C VAL A 361 22.19 6.40 5.87
N VAL A 362 22.12 5.61 6.95
CA VAL A 362 20.88 4.91 7.36
C VAL A 362 19.79 5.89 7.77
N ILE A 363 20.14 6.94 8.53
CA ILE A 363 19.19 8.00 8.87
C ILE A 363 18.71 8.69 7.60
N GLY A 364 19.62 9.10 6.71
CA GLY A 364 19.24 9.71 5.44
C GLY A 364 18.29 8.83 4.64
N TYR A 365 18.57 7.53 4.56
CA TYR A 365 17.70 6.55 3.90
C TYR A 365 16.31 6.45 4.56
N LEU A 366 16.22 6.36 5.89
CA LEU A 366 14.94 6.28 6.60
C LEU A 366 14.13 7.57 6.45
N TYR A 367 14.76 8.74 6.59
CA TYR A 367 14.11 10.03 6.39
C TYR A 367 13.61 10.20 4.96
N PHE A 368 14.44 9.85 3.97
CA PHE A 368 14.05 9.92 2.58
C PHE A 368 12.85 9.00 2.28
N THR A 369 12.93 7.73 2.68
CA THR A 369 11.89 6.74 2.38
C THR A 369 10.58 6.96 3.14
N ARG A 370 10.61 7.57 4.33
CA ARG A 370 9.42 7.72 5.20
C ARG A 370 8.80 9.10 5.17
N ILE A 371 9.61 10.15 5.03
CA ILE A 371 9.12 11.54 5.03
C ILE A 371 9.10 12.08 3.60
N VAL A 372 10.23 12.01 2.87
CA VAL A 372 10.33 12.63 1.54
C VAL A 372 9.43 11.93 0.53
N VAL A 373 9.43 10.59 0.47
CA VAL A 373 8.55 9.86 -0.46
C VAL A 373 7.07 10.12 -0.15
N PHE A 374 6.69 10.23 1.13
CA PHE A 374 5.33 10.59 1.50
C PHE A 374 4.98 12.02 1.07
N ALA A 375 5.84 12.99 1.39
CA ALA A 375 5.66 14.37 0.98
C ALA A 375 5.53 14.48 -0.55
N LEU A 376 6.38 13.77 -1.31
CA LEU A 376 6.29 13.71 -2.77
C LEU A 376 4.98 13.10 -3.25
N ARG A 377 4.48 12.03 -2.62
CA ARG A 377 3.16 11.45 -2.95
C ARG A 377 2.02 12.44 -2.68
N THR A 378 2.09 13.18 -1.57
CA THR A 378 1.08 14.18 -1.24
C THR A 378 1.14 15.38 -2.17
N ILE A 379 2.34 15.84 -2.53
CA ILE A 379 2.53 16.98 -3.45
C ILE A 379 2.13 16.58 -4.86
N ALA A 380 2.50 15.39 -5.34
CA ALA A 380 2.16 14.94 -6.69
C ALA A 380 0.69 14.53 -6.87
N ALA A 381 -0.06 14.40 -5.77
CA ALA A 381 -1.51 14.24 -5.79
C ALA A 381 -2.26 15.58 -5.88
N TYR A 382 -1.54 16.70 -5.80
CA TYR A 382 -2.02 18.07 -5.97
C TYR A 382 -1.44 18.66 -7.25
#